data_AF-A0A5J5V146-F1
#
_entry.id   AF-A0A5J5V146-F1
#
_cell.length_a   1.000
_cell.length_b   1.000
_cell.length_c   1.000
_cell.angle_alpha   90.00
_cell.angle_beta   90.00
_cell.angle_gamma   90.00
#
_symmetry.space_group_name_H-M   'P 1'
#
loop_
_entity.id
_entity.type
_entity.pdbx_description
1 polymer ?
#
loop_
_entity_poly.entity_id
_entity_poly.type
_entity_poly.pdbx_seq_one_letter_code
_entity_poly.pdbx_strand_id
1 'polypeptide(L)'
;MIVLRMRIKDTKISEGFELPSEWMEWEKQYYLHYNEDVCEAMGVLQNLLVNVRPSFGIAIVVLVLLSFPISTGVTLFHVLQLGQWFISGFNPN
;
A
#
# COMPACT_ATOMS: atom_id res chain seq x y z
N MET A 1 21.43 -5.36 3.07
CA MET A 1 22.19 -6.62 2.87
C MET A 1 21.70 -7.45 1.67
N ILE A 2 20.92 -6.87 0.73
CA ILE A 2 20.32 -7.60 -0.40
C ILE A 2 21.37 -7.97 -1.46
N VAL A 3 22.31 -7.07 -1.75
CA VAL A 3 23.41 -7.28 -2.70
C VAL A 3 24.29 -8.47 -2.28
N LEU A 4 24.55 -8.63 -0.98
CA LEU A 4 25.34 -9.75 -0.46
C LEU A 4 24.63 -11.08 -0.73
N ARG A 5 23.30 -11.12 -0.55
CA ARG A 5 22.49 -12.32 -0.82
C ARG A 5 22.43 -12.65 -2.31
N MET A 6 22.38 -11.64 -3.18
CA MET A 6 22.49 -11.84 -4.63
C MET A 6 23.85 -12.45 -4.97
N ARG A 7 24.97 -11.86 -4.51
CA ARG A 7 26.30 -12.39 -4.80
C ARG A 7 26.53 -13.80 -4.27
N ILE A 8 26.02 -14.14 -3.08
CA ILE A 8 26.07 -15.50 -2.54
C ILE A 8 25.26 -16.47 -3.43
N LYS A 9 24.09 -16.04 -3.92
CA LYS A 9 23.29 -16.83 -4.87
C LYS A 9 24.06 -17.06 -6.17
N ASP A 10 24.62 -16.01 -6.74
CA ASP A 10 25.37 -16.06 -8.00
C ASP A 10 26.60 -16.98 -7.89
N THR A 11 27.29 -16.93 -6.74
CA THR A 11 28.42 -17.82 -6.44
C THR A 11 27.97 -19.28 -6.36
N LYS A 12 26.87 -19.57 -5.65
CA LYS A 12 26.31 -20.93 -5.56
C LYS A 12 25.90 -21.49 -6.93
N ILE A 13 25.28 -20.67 -7.77
CA ILE A 13 24.92 -21.07 -9.13
C ILE A 13 26.18 -21.39 -9.95
N SER A 14 27.22 -20.55 -9.86
CA SER A 14 28.50 -20.78 -10.53
C SER A 14 29.23 -22.03 -10.04
N GLU A 15 29.03 -22.44 -8.79
CA GLU A 15 29.56 -23.67 -8.22
C GLU A 15 28.76 -24.93 -8.62
N GLY A 16 27.73 -24.78 -9.46
CA GLY A 16 26.91 -25.90 -9.92
C GLY A 16 25.89 -26.37 -8.90
N PHE A 17 25.42 -25.49 -8.00
CA PHE A 17 24.35 -25.81 -7.06
C PHE A 17 23.09 -26.27 -7.80
N GLU A 18 22.71 -27.52 -7.58
CA GLU A 18 21.50 -28.08 -8.16
C GLU A 18 20.26 -27.52 -7.44
N LEU A 19 19.35 -26.95 -8.23
CA LEU A 19 18.04 -26.52 -7.74
C LEU A 19 17.22 -27.75 -7.29
N PRO A 20 16.31 -27.60 -6.31
CA PRO A 20 15.52 -28.71 -5.83
C PRO A 20 14.80 -29.44 -6.97
N SER A 21 14.85 -30.78 -6.96
CA SER A 21 14.25 -31.61 -8.02
C SER A 21 12.73 -31.48 -8.09
N GLU A 22 12.10 -31.08 -6.98
CA GLU A 22 10.66 -30.87 -6.85
C GLU A 22 10.15 -29.62 -7.58
N TRP A 23 11.04 -28.72 -7.98
CA TRP A 23 10.66 -27.50 -8.69
C TRP A 23 10.29 -27.80 -10.14
N MET A 24 9.27 -27.11 -10.64
CA MET A 24 8.94 -27.12 -12.06
C MET A 24 10.03 -26.45 -12.89
N GLU A 25 10.18 -26.88 -14.14
CA GLU A 25 11.21 -26.35 -15.04
C GLU A 25 11.12 -24.83 -15.24
N TRP A 26 9.91 -24.25 -15.25
CA TRP A 26 9.74 -22.80 -15.35
C TRP A 26 10.22 -22.07 -14.08
N GLU A 27 10.08 -22.67 -12.89
CA GLU A 27 10.55 -22.09 -11.62
C GLU A 27 12.08 -22.06 -11.60
N LYS A 28 12.70 -23.14 -12.06
CA LYS A 28 14.17 -23.24 -12.22
C LYS A 28 14.68 -22.20 -13.21
N GLN A 29 13.99 -21.98 -14.33
CA GLN A 29 14.33 -20.96 -15.32
C GLN A 29 14.21 -19.53 -14.76
N TYR A 30 13.18 -19.25 -13.95
CA TYR A 30 12.92 -17.91 -13.44
C TYR A 30 13.74 -17.54 -12.19
N TYR A 31 14.27 -18.53 -11.46
CA TYR A 31 15.07 -18.33 -10.24
C TYR A 31 16.27 -17.39 -10.39
N LEU A 32 16.90 -17.39 -11.57
CA LEU A 32 18.05 -16.53 -11.86
C LEU A 32 17.66 -15.05 -11.81
N HIS A 33 16.59 -14.69 -12.51
CA HIS A 33 16.14 -13.31 -12.71
C HIS A 33 15.25 -12.80 -11.57
N TYR A 34 14.60 -13.69 -10.81
CA TYR A 34 13.66 -13.30 -9.75
C TYR A 34 14.18 -12.22 -8.79
N ASN A 35 15.41 -12.38 -8.28
CA ASN A 35 15.95 -11.40 -7.33
C ASN A 35 16.25 -10.05 -7.99
N GLU A 36 16.64 -10.04 -9.25
CA GLU A 36 16.92 -8.82 -10.01
C GLU A 36 15.62 -8.06 -10.27
N ASP A 37 14.61 -8.74 -10.80
CA ASP A 37 13.27 -8.17 -11.04
C ASP A 37 12.64 -7.61 -9.76
N VAL A 38 12.72 -8.35 -8.64
CA VAL A 38 12.20 -7.88 -7.36
C VAL A 38 12.98 -6.66 -6.86
N CYS A 39 14.31 -6.64 -6.99
CA CYS A 39 15.11 -5.49 -6.58
C CYS A 39 14.82 -4.25 -7.43
N GLU A 40 14.67 -4.43 -8.75
CA GLU A 40 14.31 -3.35 -9.67
C GLU A 40 12.93 -2.78 -9.35
N ALA A 41 11.92 -3.64 -9.22
CA ALA A 41 10.57 -3.24 -8.85
C ALA A 41 10.55 -2.49 -7.51
N MET A 42 11.31 -2.98 -6.52
CA MET A 42 11.46 -2.31 -5.22
C MET A 42 12.17 -0.96 -5.35
N GLY A 43 13.18 -0.87 -6.20
CA GLY A 43 13.89 0.38 -6.50
C GLY A 43 12.98 1.42 -7.16
N VAL A 44 12.17 1.01 -8.13
CA VAL A 44 11.16 1.86 -8.78
C VAL A 44 10.12 2.32 -7.76
N LEU A 45 9.61 1.41 -6.93
CA LEU A 45 8.64 1.73 -5.89
C LEU A 45 9.23 2.70 -4.86
N GLN A 46 10.45 2.45 -4.39
CA GLN A 46 11.14 3.34 -3.46
C GLN A 46 11.37 4.71 -4.08
N ASN A 47 11.81 4.77 -5.34
CA ASN A 47 12.02 6.00 -6.07
C ASN A 47 10.68 6.76 -6.22
N LEU A 48 9.59 6.07 -6.53
CA LEU A 48 8.26 6.66 -6.56
C LEU A 48 7.89 7.25 -5.20
N LEU A 49 8.01 6.47 -4.12
CA LEU A 49 7.63 6.89 -2.77
C LEU A 49 8.50 8.04 -2.23
N VAL A 50 9.78 8.09 -2.59
CA VAL A 50 10.71 9.16 -2.20
C VAL A 50 10.49 10.42 -3.05
N ASN A 51 10.19 10.28 -4.34
CA ASN A 51 9.90 11.42 -5.23
C ASN A 51 8.50 11.98 -5.07
N VAL A 52 7.56 11.18 -4.57
CA VAL A 52 6.26 11.67 -4.10
C VAL A 52 6.58 12.71 -3.04
N ARG A 53 6.35 13.99 -3.40
CA ARG A 53 6.65 15.13 -2.54
C ARG A 53 6.08 14.83 -1.15
N PRO A 54 6.81 15.06 -0.04
CA PRO A 54 6.32 14.82 1.31
C PRO A 54 4.92 15.41 1.57
N SER A 55 4.56 16.48 0.84
CA SER A 55 3.24 17.07 0.79
C SER A 55 2.10 16.11 0.41
N PHE A 56 2.34 15.13 -0.46
CA PHE A 56 1.32 14.15 -0.87
C PHE A 56 1.04 13.13 0.23
N GLY A 57 2.07 12.65 0.93
CA GLY A 57 1.90 11.82 2.12
C GLY A 57 1.13 12.56 3.21
N ILE A 58 1.50 13.81 3.47
CA ILE A 58 0.79 14.69 4.41
C ILE A 58 -0.66 14.90 3.96
N ALA A 59 -0.91 15.11 2.66
CA ALA A 59 -2.26 15.30 2.12
C ALA A 59 -3.15 14.06 2.33
N ILE A 60 -2.62 12.85 2.12
CA ILE A 60 -3.36 11.61 2.38
C ILE A 60 -3.68 11.48 3.87
N VAL A 61 -2.71 11.74 4.75
CA VAL A 61 -2.92 11.70 6.21
C VAL A 61 -4.00 12.71 6.63
N VAL A 62 -3.93 13.94 6.13
CA VAL A 62 -4.93 14.99 6.40
C VAL A 62 -6.32 14.58 5.88
N LEU A 63 -6.42 14.02 4.66
CA LEU A 63 -7.67 13.51 4.11
C LEU A 63 -8.29 12.43 5.00
N VAL A 64 -7.49 11.47 5.45
CA VAL A 64 -7.94 10.40 6.35
C VAL A 64 -8.40 10.99 7.69
N LEU A 65 -7.63 11.90 8.28
CA LEU A 65 -7.97 12.53 9.55
C LEU A 65 -9.23 13.39 9.47
N LEU A 66 -9.46 14.08 8.35
CA LEU A 66 -10.65 14.92 8.13
C LEU A 66 -11.88 14.11 7.72
N SER A 67 -11.72 12.91 7.16
CA SER A 67 -12.86 12.07 6.74
C SER A 67 -13.81 11.75 7.90
N PHE A 68 -13.25 11.48 9.08
CA PHE A 68 -14.01 11.17 10.28
C PHE A 68 -14.83 12.37 10.80
N PRO A 69 -14.25 13.54 11.14
CA PRO A 69 -15.01 14.68 11.64
C PRO A 69 -16.00 15.24 10.61
N ILE A 70 -15.69 15.18 9.31
CA ILE A 70 -16.63 15.59 8.25
C ILE A 70 -17.85 14.67 8.25
N SER A 71 -17.65 13.35 8.25
CA SER A 71 -18.75 12.37 8.27
C SER A 71 -19.62 12.52 9.52
N THR A 72 -18.99 12.62 10.70
CA THR A 72 -19.70 12.84 11.96
C THR A 72 -20.46 14.17 11.95
N GLY A 73 -19.85 15.26 11.48
CA GLY A 73 -20.50 16.56 11.38
C GLY A 73 -21.72 16.57 10.47
N VAL A 74 -21.63 15.96 9.29
CA VAL A 74 -22.75 15.83 8.34
C VAL A 74 -23.88 15.00 8.95
N THR A 75 -23.54 13.89 9.61
CA THR A 75 -24.54 13.04 10.28
C THR A 75 -25.27 13.79 11.39
N LEU A 76 -24.53 14.49 12.25
CA LEU A 76 -25.11 15.30 13.33
C LEU A 76 -26.01 16.41 12.78
N PHE A 77 -25.59 17.09 11.71
CA PHE A 77 -26.39 18.12 11.05
C PHE A 77 -27.74 17.58 10.58
N HIS A 78 -27.75 16.42 9.90
CA HIS A 78 -29.00 15.79 9.46
C HIS A 78 -29.89 15.35 10.63
N VAL A 79 -29.31 14.81 11.70
CA VAL A 79 -30.07 14.43 12.91
C VAL A 79 -30.72 15.65 13.55
N LEU A 80 -29.99 16.76 13.70
CA LEU A 80 -30.53 18.01 14.25
C LEU A 80 -31.64 18.58 13.37
N GLN A 81 -31.44 18.59 12.05
CA GLN A 81 -32.44 19.08 11.10
C GLN A 81 -33.74 18.25 11.15
N LEU A 82 -33.64 16.93 11.22
CA LEU A 82 -34.79 16.05 11.40
C LEU A 82 -35.48 16.34 12.74
N GLY A 83 -34.71 16.47 13.83
CA GLY A 83 -35.25 16.83 15.14
C GLY A 83 -36.02 18.14 15.14
N GLN A 84 -35.50 19.17 14.46
CA GLN A 84 -36.19 20.45 14.29
C GLN A 84 -37.50 20.29 13.51
N TRP A 85 -37.48 19.54 12.41
CA TRP A 85 -38.68 19.26 11.61
C TRP A 85 -39.74 18.54 12.45
N PHE A 86 -39.36 17.52 13.21
CA PHE A 86 -40.26 16.82 14.14
C PHE A 86 -40.86 17.78 15.16
N ILE A 87 -40.06 18.59 15.85
CA ILE A 87 -40.55 19.54 16.86
C ILE A 87 -41.50 20.56 16.23
N SER A 88 -41.20 21.06 15.02
CA SER A 88 -42.08 21.99 14.31
C SER A 88 -43.39 21.35 13.84
N GLY A 89 -43.37 20.06 13.46
CA GLY A 89 -44.57 19.30 13.10
C GLY A 89 -45.48 18.98 14.30
N PHE A 90 -44.91 18.97 15.52
CA PHE A 90 -45.66 18.82 16.77
C PHE A 90 -46.17 20.15 17.36
N ASN A 91 -45.91 21.30 16.73
CA ASN A 91 -46.46 22.60 17.13
C ASN A 91 -47.61 23.01 16.18
N PRO A 92 -48.86 22.55 16.42
CA PRO A 92 -50.00 23.04 15.68
C PRO A 92 -50.36 24.43 16.23
N ASN A 93 -50.02 25.47 15.48
CA ASN A 93 -50.78 26.72 15.54
C ASN A 93 -52.03 26.56 14.68
#